data_AF-A0A7S0HSP3-F1
#
_entry.id   AF-A0A7S0HSP3-F1
#
_cell.length_a   1.000
_cell.length_b   1.000
_cell.length_c   1.000
_cell.angle_alpha   90.00
_cell.angle_beta   90.00
_cell.angle_gamma   90.00
#
_symmetry.space_group_name_H-M   'P 1'
#
loop_
_entity.id
_entity.type
_entity.pdbx_description
1 polymer ?
#
loop_
_entity_poly.entity_id
_entity_poly.type
_entity_poly.pdbx_seq_one_letter_code
_entity_poly.pdbx_strand_id
1 'polypeptide(L)'
;SSQYANIKLTFADIANIHVMRASLKSLLQLLSKRDPTDDDFLQDLHKCGWLEHIRGVISTAARVKDLIHVDRSSVLVHCSDGWDRTPQVTALAQLLLDPCFRSLEGFGRLIVKEWLSFG
;
A
#
# COMPACT_ATOMS: atom_id res chain seq x y z
N SER A 1 -3.37 18.88 18.89
CA SER A 1 -3.95 17.54 19.02
C SER A 1 -4.96 17.43 20.17
N SER A 2 -5.62 18.52 20.58
CA SER A 2 -6.55 18.53 21.73
C SER A 2 -7.96 18.01 21.42
N GLN A 3 -8.31 17.82 20.15
CA GLN A 3 -9.64 17.35 19.74
C GLN A 3 -9.78 15.82 19.71
N TYR A 4 -8.66 15.08 19.73
CA TYR A 4 -8.65 13.62 19.67
C TYR A 4 -7.81 13.05 20.82
N ALA A 5 -8.42 12.97 22.00
CA ALA A 5 -7.81 12.33 23.15
C ALA A 5 -7.57 10.83 22.86
N ASN A 6 -6.45 10.30 23.36
CA ASN A 6 -6.06 8.88 23.22
C ASN A 6 -5.78 8.40 21.79
N ILE A 7 -5.52 9.30 20.85
CA ILE A 7 -5.13 8.95 19.47
C ILE A 7 -3.66 9.25 19.23
N LYS A 8 -2.92 8.26 18.70
CA LYS A 8 -1.58 8.45 18.14
C LYS A 8 -1.67 8.56 16.62
N LEU A 9 -1.53 9.77 16.09
CA LEU A 9 -1.49 10.01 14.65
C LEU A 9 -0.14 9.62 14.07
N THR A 10 -0.12 8.88 12.96
CA THR A 10 1.11 8.59 12.20
C THR A 10 0.87 8.75 10.71
N PHE A 11 1.81 9.38 10.01
CA PHE A 11 1.79 9.51 8.55
C PHE A 11 2.46 8.30 7.89
N ALA A 12 1.85 7.79 6.81
CA ALA A 12 2.35 6.64 6.07
C ALA A 12 3.22 7.02 4.86
N ASP A 13 3.25 8.30 4.49
CA ASP A 13 4.01 8.86 3.36
C ASP A 13 3.79 8.14 2.02
N ILE A 14 2.60 7.52 1.84
CA ILE A 14 2.19 6.93 0.57
C ILE A 14 1.74 8.04 -0.39
N ALA A 15 2.47 8.16 -1.50
CA ALA A 15 2.24 9.19 -2.51
C ALA A 15 0.85 9.08 -3.17
N ASN A 16 0.37 10.20 -3.71
CA ASN A 16 -0.93 10.27 -4.37
C ASN A 16 -0.92 9.61 -5.77
N ILE A 17 -2.10 9.51 -6.38
CA ILE A 17 -2.30 8.86 -7.69
C ILE A 17 -1.48 9.48 -8.84
N HIS A 18 -1.13 10.77 -8.75
CA HIS A 18 -0.35 11.43 -9.81
C HIS A 18 1.11 10.95 -9.78
N VAL A 19 1.68 10.82 -8.58
CA VAL A 19 3.03 10.29 -8.39
C VAL A 19 3.08 8.81 -8.79
N MET A 20 2.10 8.01 -8.35
CA MET A 20 2.02 6.58 -8.71
C MET A 20 1.95 6.37 -10.23
N ARG A 21 1.13 7.17 -10.92
CA ARG A 21 1.01 7.12 -12.39
C ARG A 21 2.29 7.54 -13.10
N ALA A 22 2.97 8.57 -12.61
CA ALA A 22 4.26 8.99 -13.18
C ALA A 22 5.34 7.92 -12.99
N SER A 23 5.39 7.30 -11.81
CA SER A 23 6.31 6.22 -11.47
C SER A 23 6.09 4.99 -12.36
N LEU A 24 4.85 4.53 -12.51
CA LEU A 24 4.52 3.42 -13.41
C LEU A 24 4.91 3.71 -14.86
N LYS A 25 4.60 4.93 -15.34
CA LYS A 25 4.99 5.35 -16.69
C LYS A 25 6.52 5.29 -16.88
N SER A 26 7.28 5.77 -15.89
CA SER A 26 8.74 5.72 -15.91
C SER A 26 9.27 4.29 -15.92
N LEU A 27 8.66 3.39 -15.12
CA LEU A 27 9.02 1.97 -15.11
C LEU A 27 8.77 1.32 -16.47
N LEU A 28 7.58 1.51 -17.04
CA LEU A 28 7.24 0.91 -18.35
C LEU A 28 8.16 1.42 -19.47
N GLN A 29 8.55 2.69 -19.42
CA GLN A 29 9.51 3.25 -20.37
C GLN A 29 10.91 2.65 -20.22
N LEU A 30 11.37 2.41 -18.99
CA LEU A 30 12.64 1.73 -18.73
C LEU A 30 12.61 0.30 -19.29
N LEU A 31 11.57 -0.47 -18.96
CA LEU A 31 11.40 -1.86 -19.39
C LEU A 31 11.25 -2.03 -20.90
N SER A 32 10.77 -1.00 -21.60
CA SER A 32 10.62 -1.04 -23.06
C SER A 32 11.90 -0.66 -23.82
N LYS A 33 12.90 -0.07 -23.14
CA LYS A 33 14.06 0.57 -23.79
C LYS A 33 15.40 -0.02 -23.39
N ARG A 34 15.51 -0.63 -22.21
CA ARG A 34 16.77 -1.17 -21.68
C ARG A 34 16.67 -2.66 -21.44
N ASP A 35 17.77 -3.36 -21.66
CA ASP A 35 17.92 -4.73 -21.22
C ASP A 35 18.17 -4.73 -19.69
N PRO A 36 17.52 -5.61 -18.91
CA PRO A 36 17.82 -5.78 -17.49
C PRO A 36 19.29 -6.05 -17.17
N THR A 37 20.09 -6.51 -18.15
CA THR A 37 21.53 -6.74 -17.99
C THR A 37 22.39 -5.48 -18.12
N ASP A 38 21.81 -4.34 -18.53
CA ASP A 38 22.55 -3.08 -18.64
C ASP A 38 23.02 -2.60 -17.26
N ASP A 39 24.27 -2.14 -17.15
CA ASP A 39 24.89 -1.73 -15.88
C ASP A 39 24.07 -0.64 -15.13
N ASP A 40 23.44 0.29 -15.86
CA ASP A 40 22.64 1.36 -15.26
C ASP A 40 21.18 0.94 -14.93
N PHE A 41 20.74 -0.25 -15.35
CA PHE A 41 19.32 -0.63 -15.27
C PHE A 41 18.79 -0.55 -13.83
N LEU A 42 19.54 -1.08 -12.87
CA LEU A 42 19.14 -1.06 -11.46
C LEU A 42 19.11 0.37 -10.89
N GLN A 43 20.02 1.23 -11.33
CA GLN A 43 20.03 2.63 -10.91
C GLN A 43 18.80 3.37 -11.46
N ASP A 44 18.47 3.16 -12.72
CA ASP A 44 17.29 3.77 -13.36
C ASP A 44 15.98 3.18 -12.82
N LEU A 45 15.96 1.89 -12.45
CA LEU A 45 14.84 1.24 -11.76
C LEU A 45 14.62 1.87 -10.38
N HIS A 46 15.68 2.15 -9.64
CA HIS A 46 15.57 2.86 -8.37
C HIS A 46 15.03 4.28 -8.56
N LYS A 47 15.56 5.04 -9.55
CA LYS A 47 15.11 6.40 -9.86
C LYS A 47 13.63 6.48 -10.27
N CYS A 48 13.07 5.42 -10.87
CA CYS A 48 11.66 5.42 -11.27
C CYS A 48 10.70 5.37 -10.06
N GLY A 49 11.20 5.00 -8.87
CA GLY A 49 10.46 5.06 -7.60
C GLY A 49 9.39 3.97 -7.39
N TRP A 50 9.16 3.08 -8.36
CA TRP A 50 8.04 2.15 -8.30
C TRP A 50 8.14 1.19 -7.12
N LEU A 51 9.32 0.57 -6.94
CA LEU A 51 9.55 -0.37 -5.84
C LEU A 51 9.53 0.31 -4.47
N GLU A 52 9.95 1.58 -4.38
CA GLU A 52 9.86 2.39 -3.16
C GLU A 52 8.41 2.64 -2.77
N HIS A 53 7.53 2.93 -3.75
CA HIS A 53 6.10 3.08 -3.52
C HIS A 53 5.44 1.77 -3.05
N ILE A 54 5.74 0.65 -3.71
CA ILE A 54 5.25 -0.67 -3.29
C ILE A 54 5.72 -1.00 -1.87
N ARG A 55 7.00 -0.74 -1.56
CA ARG A 55 7.54 -0.91 -0.20
C ARG A 55 6.78 -0.07 0.81
N GLY A 56 6.48 1.19 0.51
CA GLY A 56 5.73 2.09 1.39
C GLY A 56 4.34 1.56 1.76
N VAL A 57 3.61 1.04 0.77
CA VAL A 57 2.28 0.43 0.97
C VAL A 57 2.38 -0.82 1.85
N ILE A 58 3.27 -1.76 1.51
CA ILE A 58 3.45 -3.02 2.27
C ILE A 58 3.92 -2.75 3.70
N SER A 59 4.89 -1.84 3.88
CA SER A 59 5.42 -1.48 5.21
C SER A 59 4.35 -0.86 6.09
N THR A 60 3.47 -0.04 5.51
CA THR A 60 2.34 0.54 6.23
C THR A 60 1.34 -0.54 6.65
N ALA A 61 0.99 -1.47 5.76
CA ALA A 61 0.11 -2.58 6.07
C ALA A 61 0.69 -3.52 7.15
N ALA A 62 1.99 -3.82 7.08
CA ALA A 62 2.69 -4.59 8.10
C ALA A 62 2.63 -3.90 9.48
N ARG A 63 2.84 -2.58 9.51
CA ARG A 63 2.71 -1.78 10.74
C ARG A 63 1.29 -1.79 11.29
N VAL A 64 0.26 -1.67 10.44
CA VAL A 64 -1.14 -1.79 10.86
C VAL A 64 -1.41 -3.17 11.46
N LYS A 65 -0.92 -4.23 10.82
CA LYS A 65 -1.02 -5.60 11.33
C LYS A 65 -0.35 -5.75 12.69
N ASP A 66 0.83 -5.17 12.90
CA ASP A 66 1.56 -5.27 14.17
C ASP A 66 0.85 -4.49 15.29
N LEU A 67 0.34 -3.29 15.00
CA LEU A 67 -0.47 -2.51 15.95
C LEU A 67 -1.71 -3.28 16.43
N ILE A 68 -2.34 -4.05 15.54
CA ILE A 68 -3.51 -4.87 15.86
C ILE A 68 -3.10 -6.15 16.62
N HIS A 69 -2.15 -6.91 16.07
CA HIS A 69 -1.84 -8.26 16.56
C HIS A 69 -0.95 -8.26 17.81
N VAL A 70 0.04 -7.37 17.85
CA VAL A 70 1.04 -7.28 18.92
C VAL A 70 0.58 -6.28 19.98
N ASP A 71 0.28 -5.05 19.56
CA ASP A 71 -0.03 -3.94 20.50
C ASP A 71 -1.50 -3.93 20.93
N ARG A 72 -2.33 -4.85 20.41
CA ARG A 72 -3.76 -5.02 20.74
C ARG A 72 -4.56 -3.71 20.63
N SER A 73 -4.19 -2.87 19.67
CA SER A 73 -4.77 -1.56 19.46
C SER A 73 -5.73 -1.55 18.26
N SER A 74 -6.83 -0.82 18.38
CA SER A 74 -7.69 -0.50 17.24
C SER A 74 -7.02 0.55 16.36
N VAL A 75 -7.08 0.37 15.04
CA VAL A 75 -6.43 1.28 14.07
C VAL A 75 -7.46 1.85 13.12
N LEU A 76 -7.50 3.18 13.01
CA LEU A 76 -8.23 3.90 11.98
C LEU A 76 -7.26 4.23 10.83
N VAL A 77 -7.53 3.71 9.64
CA VAL A 77 -6.77 4.03 8.42
C VAL A 77 -7.61 4.96 7.56
N HIS A 78 -7.02 6.09 7.15
CA HIS A 78 -7.63 6.97 6.17
C HIS A 78 -6.57 7.60 5.26
N CYS A 79 -6.98 8.04 4.08
CA CYS A 79 -6.17 8.91 3.22
C CYS A 79 -6.89 10.26 3.02
N SER A 80 -6.76 10.88 1.84
CA SER A 80 -7.50 12.11 1.51
C SER A 80 -9.01 11.82 1.40
N ASP A 81 -9.41 11.03 0.40
CA ASP A 81 -10.82 10.71 0.13
C ASP A 81 -11.24 9.32 0.61
N GLY A 82 -10.29 8.53 1.13
CA GLY A 82 -10.56 7.20 1.69
C GLY A 82 -10.57 6.05 0.69
N TRP A 83 -10.61 6.27 -0.63
CA TRP A 83 -10.78 5.21 -1.64
C TRP A 83 -9.53 4.73 -2.39
N ASP A 84 -8.38 5.41 -2.28
CA ASP A 84 -7.17 5.01 -3.02
C ASP A 84 -6.20 4.19 -2.15
N ARG A 85 -5.62 4.86 -1.15
CA ARG A 85 -4.53 4.33 -0.32
C ARG A 85 -5.05 3.54 0.88
N THR A 86 -6.24 3.90 1.37
CA THR A 86 -6.90 3.17 2.46
C THR A 86 -7.12 1.70 2.07
N PRO A 87 -7.86 1.35 0.99
CA PRO A 87 -8.13 -0.05 0.67
C PRO A 87 -6.86 -0.85 0.39
N GLN A 88 -5.82 -0.23 -0.18
CA GLN A 88 -4.50 -0.87 -0.33
C GLN A 88 -3.94 -1.33 1.03
N VAL A 89 -3.94 -0.44 2.02
CA VAL A 89 -3.38 -0.73 3.35
C VAL A 89 -4.28 -1.68 4.14
N THR A 90 -5.59 -1.43 4.19
CA THR A 90 -6.54 -2.21 4.98
C THR A 90 -6.71 -3.62 4.45
N ALA A 91 -6.75 -3.82 3.14
CA ALA A 91 -6.83 -5.16 2.55
C ALA A 91 -5.53 -5.96 2.74
N LEU A 92 -4.37 -5.33 2.55
CA LEU A 92 -3.08 -6.00 2.82
C LEU A 92 -2.94 -6.37 4.30
N ALA A 93 -3.34 -5.50 5.21
CA ALA A 93 -3.34 -5.83 6.64
C ALA A 93 -4.28 -7.02 6.94
N GLN A 94 -5.47 -7.06 6.32
CA GLN A 94 -6.39 -8.20 6.44
C GLN A 94 -5.80 -9.50 5.88
N LEU A 95 -5.12 -9.45 4.73
CA LEU A 95 -4.38 -10.60 4.19
C LEU A 95 -3.29 -11.09 5.14
N LEU A 96 -2.58 -10.19 5.83
CA LEU A 96 -1.54 -10.56 6.78
C LEU A 96 -2.10 -11.13 8.10
N LEU A 97 -3.28 -10.67 8.51
CA LEU A 97 -3.92 -11.05 9.78
C LEU A 97 -4.77 -12.32 9.67
N ASP A 98 -5.56 -12.46 8.60
CA ASP A 98 -6.59 -13.48 8.49
C ASP A 98 -6.31 -14.46 7.34
N PRO A 99 -6.00 -15.74 7.64
CA PRO A 99 -5.81 -16.78 6.64
C PRO A 99 -7.02 -16.97 5.70
N CYS A 100 -8.24 -16.62 6.12
CA CYS A 100 -9.43 -16.83 5.28
C CYS A 100 -9.34 -16.08 3.95
N PHE A 101 -8.75 -14.88 3.95
CA PHE A 101 -8.56 -14.05 2.77
C PHE A 101 -7.44 -14.52 1.84
N ARG A 102 -6.68 -15.57 2.20
CA ARG A 102 -5.62 -16.15 1.36
C ARG A 102 -6.09 -17.34 0.51
N SER A 103 -7.35 -17.74 0.66
CA SER A 103 -8.02 -18.64 -0.29
C SER A 103 -8.47 -17.86 -1.53
N LEU A 104 -8.71 -18.54 -2.65
CA LEU A 104 -9.22 -17.88 -3.87
C LEU A 104 -10.58 -17.20 -3.61
N GLU A 105 -11.49 -17.91 -2.94
CA GLU A 105 -12.80 -17.38 -2.55
C GLU A 105 -12.67 -16.20 -1.58
N GLY A 106 -11.83 -16.35 -0.54
CA GLY A 106 -11.60 -15.31 0.44
C GLY A 106 -10.96 -14.06 -0.15
N PHE A 107 -9.99 -14.21 -1.05
CA PHE A 107 -9.38 -13.09 -1.75
C PHE A 107 -10.40 -12.35 -2.63
N GLY A 108 -11.26 -13.10 -3.35
CA GLY A 108 -12.38 -12.52 -4.09
C GLY A 108 -13.34 -11.73 -3.19
N ARG A 109 -13.71 -12.29 -2.04
CA ARG A 109 -14.52 -11.59 -1.03
C ARG A 109 -13.84 -10.32 -0.50
N LEU A 110 -12.52 -10.35 -0.30
CA LEU A 110 -11.76 -9.20 0.14
C LEU A 110 -11.79 -8.08 -0.91
N ILE A 111 -11.63 -8.40 -2.20
CA ILE A 111 -11.72 -7.43 -3.29
C ILE A 111 -13.11 -6.78 -3.34
N VAL A 112 -14.17 -7.60 -3.32
CA VAL A 112 -15.55 -7.11 -3.32
C VAL A 112 -15.80 -6.20 -2.14
N LYS A 113 -15.29 -6.57 -0.96
CA LYS A 113 -15.43 -5.77 0.25
C LYS A 113 -14.66 -4.46 0.16
N GLU A 114 -13.34 -4.49 0.02
CA GLU A 114 -12.51 -3.30 0.23
C GLU A 114 -12.50 -2.33 -0.95
N TRP A 115 -12.74 -2.80 -2.18
CA TRP A 115 -12.76 -1.95 -3.36
C TRP A 115 -14.19 -1.74 -3.86
N LEU A 116 -14.90 -2.81 -4.25
CA LEU A 116 -16.17 -2.64 -4.96
C LEU A 116 -17.30 -2.07 -4.08
N SER A 117 -17.32 -2.43 -2.80
CA SER A 117 -18.37 -1.99 -1.87
C SER A 117 -18.06 -0.64 -1.22
N PHE A 118 -16.78 -0.23 -1.19
CA PHE A 118 -16.32 0.97 -0.49
C PHE A 118 -15.74 2.06 -1.42
N GLY A 119 -15.78 1.87 -2.75
CA GLY A 119 -15.54 2.91 -3.76
C GLY A 119 -14.36 2.60 -4.66
#